data_AF-A0A126Z6W8-F1
#
_entry.id   AF-A0A126Z6W8-F1
#
_cell.length_a   1.000
_cell.length_b   1.000
_cell.length_c   1.000
_cell.angle_alpha   90.00
_cell.angle_beta   90.00
_cell.angle_gamma   90.00
#
_symmetry.space_group_name_H-M   'P 1'
#
loop_
_entity.id
_entity.type
_entity.pdbx_description
1 polymer ?
#
loop_
_entity_poly.entity_id
_entity_poly.type
_entity_poly.pdbx_seq_one_letter_code
_entity_poly.pdbx_strand_id
1 'polypeptide(L)' 'MNVSNYGKIERGIGNPVLVTIVRLAVVLGIDPAVLVAGLGAEHLPADQRPFTVAEFVSERAKRQRQH' A
#
# COMPACT_ATOMS: atom_id res chain seq x y z
N MET A 1 -9.41 15.89 -7.17
CA MET A 1 -8.43 16.02 -6.08
C MET A 1 -8.64 17.41 -5.51
N ASN A 2 -8.91 17.58 -4.22
CA ASN A 2 -9.08 18.90 -3.61
C ASN A 2 -7.85 19.25 -2.75
N VAL A 3 -7.72 20.52 -2.38
CA VAL A 3 -6.58 21.04 -1.59
C VAL A 3 -6.41 20.30 -0.25
N SER A 4 -7.50 19.83 0.36
CA SER A 4 -7.44 19.13 1.65
C SER A 4 -6.85 17.72 1.55
N ASN A 5 -6.97 17.05 0.40
CA ASN A 5 -6.28 15.77 0.16
C ASN A 5 -4.78 15.96 -0.09
N TYR A 6 -4.37 17.07 -0.70
CA TYR A 6 -2.96 17.41 -0.88
C TYR A 6 -2.28 17.66 0.48
N GLY A 7 -2.84 18.53 1.31
CA GLY A 7 -2.29 18.84 2.62
C GLY A 7 -2.27 17.66 3.59
N LYS A 8 -3.05 16.60 3.35
CA LYS A 8 -2.99 15.33 4.09
C LYS A 8 -1.75 14.53 3.70
N ILE A 9 -1.51 14.36 2.40
CA ILE A 9 -0.34 13.64 1.86
C ILE A 9 0.96 14.31 2.31
N GLU A 10 1.07 15.64 2.22
CA GLU A 10 2.26 16.40 2.63
C GLU A 10 2.59 16.26 4.13
N ARG A 11 1.58 15.99 4.96
CA ARG A 11 1.75 15.73 6.41
C ARG A 11 2.00 14.26 6.73
N GLY A 12 2.11 13.39 5.73
CA GLY A 12 2.18 11.93 5.91
C GLY A 12 0.89 11.34 6.48
N ILE A 13 -0.23 12.06 6.36
CA ILE A 13 -1.53 11.65 6.91
C ILE A 13 -2.37 11.06 5.78
N GLY A 14 -2.60 9.75 5.83
CA GLY A 14 -3.52 9.05 4.95
C GLY A 14 -2.84 8.24 3.84
N ASN A 15 -3.56 7.23 3.36
CA ASN A 15 -3.09 6.31 2.32
C ASN A 15 -3.59 6.78 0.94
N PRO A 16 -2.74 7.37 0.08
CA PRO A 16 -3.18 7.79 -1.25
C PRO A 16 -3.52 6.57 -2.11
N VAL A 17 -4.70 6.60 -2.73
CA VAL A 17 -5.03 5.64 -3.79
C VAL A 17 -4.04 5.73 -4.95
N LEU A 18 -3.85 4.63 -5.68
CA LEU A 18 -2.88 4.55 -6.80
C LEU A 18 -3.04 5.68 -7.83
N VAL A 19 -4.27 6.06 -8.17
CA VAL A 19 -4.54 7.16 -9.11
C VAL A 19 -3.94 8.49 -8.64
N THR A 20 -3.83 8.71 -7.33
CA THR A 20 -3.20 9.90 -6.75
C THR A 20 -1.68 9.85 -6.92
N ILE A 21 -1.06 8.70 -6.65
CA ILE A 21 0.39 8.50 -6.85
C ILE A 21 0.77 8.75 -8.31
N VAL A 22 0.00 8.20 -9.26
CA VAL A 22 0.24 8.41 -10.70
C VAL A 22 0.10 9.88 -11.09
N ARG A 23 -0.92 10.59 -10.58
CA ARG A 23 -1.07 12.03 -10.83
C ARG A 23 0.10 12.86 -10.32
N LEU A 24 0.61 12.54 -9.13
CA LEU A 24 1.79 13.20 -8.56
C LEU A 24 3.02 12.94 -9.44
N ALA A 25 3.25 11.70 -9.86
CA ALA A 25 4.36 11.36 -10.76
C ALA A 25 4.32 12.15 -12.08
N VAL A 26 3.13 12.27 -12.70
CA VAL A 26 2.92 13.08 -13.92
C VAL A 26 3.25 14.56 -13.68
N VAL A 27 2.76 15.13 -12.57
CA VAL A 27 3.04 16.54 -12.23
C VAL A 27 4.53 16.77 -12.00
N LEU A 28 5.22 15.81 -11.39
CA LEU A 28 6.65 15.88 -11.10
C LEU A 28 7.54 15.49 -12.30
N GLY A 29 6.97 14.97 -13.39
CA GLY A 29 7.72 14.53 -14.57
C GLY A 29 8.60 13.30 -14.32
N ILE A 30 8.20 12.41 -13.39
CA ILE A 30 8.95 11.21 -13.00
C ILE A 30 8.14 9.94 -13.23
N ASP A 31 8.83 8.80 -13.29
CA ASP A 31 8.18 7.48 -13.28
C ASP A 31 7.52 7.22 -11.90
N PRO A 32 6.27 6.74 -11.82
CA PRO A 32 5.62 6.36 -10.57
C PRO A 32 6.42 5.38 -9.70
N ALA A 33 7.25 4.53 -10.30
CA ALA A 33 8.13 3.59 -9.60
C ALA A 33 9.08 4.31 -8.63
N VAL A 34 9.50 5.54 -8.95
CA VAL A 34 10.36 6.35 -8.07
C VAL A 34 9.65 6.68 -6.75
N LEU A 35 8.34 6.93 -6.78
CA LEU A 35 7.56 7.30 -5.59
C LEU A 35 7.29 6.11 -4.66
N VAL A 36 7.40 4.88 -5.16
CA VAL A 36 7.13 3.65 -4.39
C VAL A 36 8.38 2.81 -4.16
N ALA A 37 9.54 3.28 -4.64
CA ALA A 37 10.81 2.58 -4.47
C ALA A 37 11.14 2.41 -2.98
N GLY A 38 11.48 1.18 -2.59
CA GLY A 38 11.83 0.85 -1.20
C GLY A 38 10.65 0.67 -0.25
N LEU A 39 9.39 0.77 -0.73
CA LEU A 39 8.24 0.43 0.10
C LEU A 39 8.17 -1.08 0.36
N GLY A 40 7.88 -1.43 1.62
CA GLY A 40 7.93 -2.79 2.16
C GLY A 40 6.92 -2.98 3.28
N ALA A 41 6.88 -4.20 3.85
CA ALA A 41 5.93 -4.58 4.91
C ALA A 41 6.03 -3.68 6.17
N GLU A 42 7.23 -3.22 6.48
CA GLU A 42 7.56 -2.32 7.59
C GLU A 42 6.93 -0.93 7.47
N HIS A 43 6.47 -0.55 6.27
CA HIS A 43 5.80 0.72 6.01
C HIS A 43 4.28 0.62 6.17
N LEU A 44 3.74 -0.58 6.43
CA LEU A 44 2.32 -0.76 6.70
C LEU A 44 1.98 -0.28 8.12
N PRO A 45 0.75 0.21 8.36
CA PRO A 45 0.26 0.46 9.70
C PRO A 45 0.39 -0.79 10.60
N ALA A 46 0.68 -0.59 11.89
CA ALA A 46 0.95 -1.69 12.82
C ALA A 46 -0.20 -2.71 12.97
N ASP A 47 -1.43 -2.30 12.66
CA ASP A 47 -2.64 -3.13 12.67
C ASP A 47 -2.88 -3.88 11.36
N GLN A 48 -2.10 -3.59 10.31
CA GLN A 48 -2.18 -4.25 9.01
C GLN A 48 -1.09 -5.31 8.90
N ARG A 49 -1.35 -6.49 9.44
CA ARG A 49 -0.48 -7.65 9.26
C ARG A 49 -0.49 -8.07 7.78
N PRO A 50 0.64 -8.01 7.05
CA PRO A 50 0.69 -8.55 5.71
C PRO A 50 0.57 -10.08 5.79
N PHE A 51 -0.29 -10.65 4.97
CA PHE A 51 -0.37 -12.09 4.77
C PHE A 51 0.07 -12.40 3.36
N THR A 52 1.04 -13.29 3.24
CA THR A 52 1.42 -13.84 1.96
C THR A 52 0.36 -14.82 1.47
N VAL A 53 0.28 -14.99 0.15
CA VAL A 53 -0.56 -16.03 -0.45
C VAL A 53 -0.17 -17.42 0.06
N ALA A 54 1.12 -17.65 0.32
CA ALA A 54 1.63 -18.91 0.85
C ALA A 54 1.09 -19.20 2.26
N GLU A 55 1.04 -18.20 3.14
CA GLU A 55 0.42 -18.34 4.47
C GLU A 55 -1.07 -18.66 4.35
N PHE A 56 -1.78 -17.96 3.46
CA PHE A 56 -3.20 -18.20 3.22
C PHE A 56 -3.49 -19.63 2.75
N VAL A 57 -2.72 -20.12 1.77
CA VAL A 57 -2.85 -21.50 1.25
C VAL A 57 -2.55 -22.54 2.33
N SER A 58 -1.52 -22.30 3.13
CA SER A 58 -1.11 -23.20 4.22
C SER A 58 -2.18 -23.31 5.30
N GLU A 59 -2.76 -22.18 5.72
CA GLU A 59 -3.85 -22.16 6.70
C GLU A 59 -5.13 -22.81 6.16
N ARG A 60 -5.46 -22.59 4.88
CA ARG A 60 -6.59 -23.26 4.23
C ARG A 60 -6.42 -24.78 4.22
N ALA A 61 -5.22 -25.27 3.89
CA ALA A 61 -4.93 -26.70 3.88
C ALA A 61 -4.97 -27.34 5.29
N LYS A 62 -4.56 -26.61 6.33
CA LYS A 62 -4.70 -27.07 7.73
C LYS A 62 -6.17 -27.24 8.11
N ARG A 63 -7.03 -26.26 7.79
CA ARG A 63 -8.47 -26.32 8.10
C ARG A 63 -9.17 -27.49 7.40
N GLN A 64 -8.80 -27.80 6.17
CA GLN A 64 -9.37 -28.93 5.42
C GLN A 64 -8.98 -30.31 5.98
N ARG A 65 -7.87 -30.41 6.72
CA ARG A 65 -7.41 -31.67 7.33
C ARG A 65 -7.98 -31.91 8.74
N GLN A 66 -8.61 -30.90 9.33
CA GLN A 66 -9.23 -30.97 10.66
C GLN A 66 -10.74 -31.27 10.60
N HIS A 67 -11.27 -31.45 9.40
CA HIS A 67 -12.65 -31.78 9.07
C HIS A 67 -12.69 -33.15 8.40
#